data_AF-A0A9E0RX71-F1
#
_entry.id   AF-A0A9E0RX71-F1
#
_cell.length_a   1.000
_cell.length_b   1.000
_cell.length_c   1.000
_cell.angle_alpha   90.00
_cell.angle_beta   90.00
_cell.angle_gamma   90.00
#
_symmetry.space_group_name_H-M   'P 1'
#
loop_
_entity.id
_entity.type
_entity.pdbx_description
1 polymer ?
#
loop_
_entity_poly.entity_id
_entity_poly.type
_entity_poly.pdbx_seq_one_letter_code
_entity_poly.pdbx_strand_id
1 'polypeptide(L)'
;MGGTEKAAPRDTSFFGHPKGLAILFFTEMWERFSYYGMRGLLVLYLTQHFLFSDEKSSIMYGAYTALVYVMTIIGGTLADRYLGQRKAVTFGAILLCIGHFGMAFEGSGSKEYVVTNGTEIELAHEGRGDNRQLFIDYDGAERRVTFEADTGNMLILANADSEREPSAAVYATIAKADYTTKVEQQALYTNILFLSLAFIIAGVGYLKANISTIVGSLYEFDDPRRDSGFSIFYMGINLGSLISSLTCGIIGIVWGWKYGFGLAGIGMLAGLLVFIWGQKYLDGKAEPPNPEVLKKSFLGPINVEMACYLAGALVIGIAMLIVMNSEIIPESFVGILGILIFFGLVTYAFVKLSGTERNRMFAAIYFVLAQIPFWALFEQAGSSLTLFTDRLVNKEMFGINVP
;
A
#
# COMPACT_ATOMS: atom_id res chain seq x y z
N MET A 1 33.68 19.46 -45.42
CA MET A 1 34.25 19.27 -44.06
C MET A 1 33.12 18.82 -43.15
N GLY A 2 32.91 17.51 -43.03
CA GLY A 2 31.94 16.95 -42.08
C GLY A 2 32.62 16.82 -40.72
N GLY A 3 32.31 17.73 -39.80
CA GLY A 3 32.74 17.59 -38.42
C GLY A 3 32.02 16.42 -37.80
N THR A 4 32.73 15.32 -37.55
CA THR A 4 32.26 14.29 -36.62
C THR A 4 32.24 14.92 -35.24
N GLU A 5 31.08 15.41 -34.79
CA GLU A 5 30.83 15.65 -33.37
C GLU A 5 31.17 14.35 -32.65
N LYS A 6 32.24 14.38 -31.83
CA LYS A 6 32.53 13.28 -30.92
C LYS A 6 31.32 13.15 -30.02
N ALA A 7 30.57 12.05 -30.16
CA ALA A 7 29.53 11.68 -29.22
C ALA A 7 30.10 11.82 -27.80
N ALA A 8 29.38 12.55 -26.93
CA ALA A 8 29.79 12.75 -25.56
C ALA A 8 30.10 11.37 -24.91
N PRO A 9 31.18 11.26 -24.11
CA PRO A 9 31.54 9.99 -23.51
C PRO A 9 30.36 9.42 -22.71
N ARG A 10 29.96 8.20 -23.06
CA ARG A 10 28.82 7.50 -22.43
C ARG A 10 29.13 7.24 -20.95
N ASP A 11 28.27 7.68 -20.05
CA ASP A 11 28.40 7.40 -18.61
C ASP A 11 28.16 5.90 -18.33
N THR A 12 29.10 5.28 -17.63
CA THR A 12 29.15 3.85 -17.30
C THR A 12 29.42 3.61 -15.80
N SER A 13 29.27 4.65 -14.98
CA SER A 13 29.76 4.67 -13.59
C SER A 13 29.05 3.73 -12.62
N PHE A 14 27.91 3.14 -12.98
CA PHE A 14 27.17 2.19 -12.14
C PHE A 14 26.95 0.87 -12.89
N PHE A 15 27.81 -0.12 -12.67
CA PHE A 15 27.76 -1.42 -13.36
C PHE A 15 27.69 -1.32 -14.90
N GLY A 16 28.31 -0.30 -15.50
CA GLY A 16 28.23 -0.05 -16.95
C GLY A 16 27.08 0.85 -17.39
N HIS A 17 26.26 1.33 -16.46
CA HIS A 17 25.11 2.22 -16.68
C HIS A 17 25.35 3.64 -16.16
N PRO A 18 24.52 4.62 -16.60
CA PRO A 18 24.60 6.00 -16.09
C PRO A 18 24.40 6.09 -14.58
N LYS A 19 25.05 7.06 -13.92
CA LYS A 19 24.89 7.31 -12.46
C LYS A 19 23.44 7.54 -12.06
N GLY A 20 22.65 8.17 -12.93
CA GLY A 20 21.22 8.34 -12.74
C GLY A 20 20.49 7.03 -12.45
N LEU A 21 20.92 5.90 -13.04
CA LEU A 21 20.30 4.60 -12.77
C LEU A 21 20.44 4.20 -11.30
N ALA A 22 21.60 4.44 -10.68
CA ALA A 22 21.82 4.13 -9.26
C ALA A 22 20.83 4.91 -8.38
N ILE A 23 20.62 6.19 -8.68
CA ILE A 23 19.68 7.04 -7.94
C ILE A 23 18.26 6.50 -8.06
N LEU A 24 17.82 6.18 -9.27
CA LEU A 24 16.48 5.66 -9.52
C LEU A 24 16.28 4.27 -8.91
N PHE A 25 17.31 3.43 -8.97
CA PHE A 25 17.34 2.11 -8.31
C PHE A 25 17.10 2.25 -6.81
N PHE A 26 17.88 3.06 -6.11
CA PHE A 26 17.74 3.20 -4.65
C PHE A 26 16.45 3.93 -4.27
N THR A 27 16.02 4.91 -5.05
CA THR A 27 14.74 5.60 -4.83
C THR A 27 13.58 4.60 -4.92
N GLU A 28 13.55 3.79 -5.97
CA GLU A 28 12.53 2.75 -6.16
C GLU A 28 12.62 1.65 -5.11
N MET A 29 13.83 1.18 -4.78
CA MET A 29 14.03 0.17 -3.73
C MET A 29 13.44 0.62 -2.40
N TRP A 30 13.68 1.88 -2.00
CA TRP A 30 13.14 2.45 -0.76
C TRP A 30 11.63 2.69 -0.80
N GLU A 31 11.07 3.11 -1.94
CA GLU A 31 9.62 3.18 -2.11
C GLU A 31 8.99 1.79 -1.98
N ARG A 32 9.58 0.77 -2.60
CA ARG A 32 9.09 -0.61 -2.55
C ARG A 32 9.23 -1.21 -1.17
N PHE A 33 10.33 -0.92 -0.49
CA PHE A 33 10.48 -1.26 0.92
C PHE A 33 9.33 -0.69 1.77
N SER A 34 8.97 0.57 1.55
CA SER A 34 7.92 1.24 2.31
C SER A 34 6.54 0.66 2.00
N TYR A 35 6.24 0.51 0.70
CA TYR A 35 4.98 -0.01 0.21
C TYR A 35 4.74 -1.46 0.66
N TYR A 36 5.69 -2.36 0.46
CA TYR A 36 5.52 -3.77 0.84
C TYR A 36 5.56 -3.96 2.36
N GLY A 37 6.36 -3.17 3.09
CA GLY A 37 6.36 -3.18 4.56
C GLY A 37 5.02 -2.74 5.15
N MET A 38 4.43 -1.67 4.62
CA MET A 38 3.09 -1.23 5.00
C MET A 38 2.03 -2.24 4.58
N ARG A 39 2.08 -2.73 3.34
CA ARG A 39 1.13 -3.70 2.75
C ARG A 39 1.04 -4.99 3.57
N GLY A 40 2.17 -5.53 4.02
CA GLY A 40 2.21 -6.76 4.81
C GLY A 40 1.56 -6.61 6.19
N LEU A 41 1.54 -5.41 6.76
CA LEU A 41 0.96 -5.12 8.07
C LEU A 41 -0.48 -4.60 7.99
N LEU A 42 -0.90 -4.04 6.86
CA LEU A 42 -2.11 -3.23 6.77
C LEU A 42 -3.37 -3.98 7.19
N VAL A 43 -3.62 -5.18 6.66
CA VAL A 43 -4.84 -5.92 6.99
C VAL A 43 -4.85 -6.40 8.44
N LEU A 44 -3.70 -6.77 8.99
CA LEU A 44 -3.58 -7.09 10.43
C LEU A 44 -3.82 -5.85 11.29
N TYR A 45 -3.32 -4.69 10.88
CA TYR A 45 -3.56 -3.44 11.57
C TYR A 45 -5.05 -3.03 11.57
N LEU A 46 -5.75 -3.20 10.45
CA LEU A 46 -7.20 -2.96 10.36
C LEU A 46 -8.00 -3.87 11.30
N THR A 47 -7.66 -5.16 11.33
CA THR A 47 -8.41 -6.19 12.07
C THR A 47 -8.02 -6.31 13.55
N GLN A 48 -6.76 -6.06 13.91
CA GLN A 48 -6.25 -6.24 15.27
C GLN A 48 -6.15 -4.94 16.06
N HIS A 49 -5.78 -3.81 15.43
CA HIS A 49 -5.66 -2.52 16.12
C HIS A 49 -6.96 -1.71 16.06
N PHE A 50 -7.56 -1.62 14.88
CA PHE A 50 -8.80 -0.88 14.70
C PHE A 50 -10.06 -1.75 14.90
N LEU A 51 -9.91 -3.07 14.97
CA LEU A 51 -11.01 -4.03 15.16
C LEU A 51 -12.10 -3.92 14.08
N PHE A 52 -11.72 -3.61 12.84
CA PHE A 52 -12.62 -3.78 11.71
C PHE A 52 -12.85 -5.26 11.43
N SER A 53 -14.05 -5.61 10.92
CA SER A 53 -14.32 -6.98 10.46
C SER A 53 -13.40 -7.37 9.31
N ASP A 54 -13.20 -8.67 9.10
CA ASP A 54 -12.38 -9.20 8.00
C ASP A 54 -12.93 -8.77 6.64
N GLU A 55 -14.25 -8.79 6.49
CA GLU A 55 -14.98 -8.35 5.29
C GLU A 55 -14.69 -6.87 5.01
N LYS A 56 -14.93 -6.01 6.00
CA LYS A 56 -14.67 -4.57 5.88
C LYS A 56 -13.21 -4.27 5.57
N SER A 57 -12.30 -4.95 6.26
CA SER A 57 -10.85 -4.79 6.06
C SER A 57 -10.43 -5.20 4.65
N SER A 58 -11.00 -6.30 4.12
CA SER A 58 -10.74 -6.78 2.76
C SER A 58 -11.28 -5.82 1.71
N ILE A 59 -12.51 -5.31 1.89
CA ILE A 59 -13.12 -4.32 1.00
C ILE A 59 -12.32 -3.01 1.02
N MET A 60 -11.92 -2.53 2.20
CA MET A 60 -11.07 -1.33 2.33
C MET A 60 -9.72 -1.50 1.64
N TYR A 61 -9.08 -2.66 1.81
CA TYR A 61 -7.82 -2.99 1.15
C TYR A 61 -7.97 -3.02 -0.38
N GLY A 62 -9.07 -3.62 -0.87
CA GLY A 62 -9.41 -3.66 -2.29
C GLY A 62 -9.64 -2.26 -2.87
N ALA A 63 -10.41 -1.42 -2.16
CA ALA A 63 -10.67 -0.03 -2.55
C ALA A 63 -9.38 0.81 -2.60
N TYR A 64 -8.53 0.69 -1.58
CA TYR A 64 -7.20 1.30 -1.55
C TYR A 64 -6.37 0.90 -2.79
N THR A 65 -6.30 -0.40 -3.07
CA THR A 65 -5.51 -0.94 -4.18
C THR A 65 -6.05 -0.47 -5.53
N ALA A 66 -7.36 -0.48 -5.73
CA ALA A 66 -8.00 0.01 -6.95
C ALA A 66 -7.70 1.50 -7.19
N LEU A 67 -7.79 2.32 -6.14
CA LEU A 67 -7.50 3.75 -6.21
C LEU A 67 -6.03 4.03 -6.52
N VAL A 68 -5.09 3.23 -5.98
CA VAL A 68 -3.67 3.31 -6.35
C VAL A 68 -3.50 3.14 -7.86
N TYR A 69 -4.12 2.14 -8.47
CA TYR A 69 -4.04 1.94 -9.93
C TYR A 69 -4.65 3.10 -10.72
N VAL A 70 -5.85 3.56 -10.36
CA VAL A 70 -6.49 4.71 -11.04
C VAL A 70 -5.62 5.96 -10.94
N MET A 71 -5.04 6.21 -9.77
CA MET A 71 -4.27 7.43 -9.53
C MET A 71 -2.94 7.47 -10.30
N THR A 72 -2.36 6.30 -10.65
CA THR A 72 -1.18 6.27 -11.53
C THR A 72 -1.44 6.82 -12.93
N ILE A 73 -2.65 6.64 -13.46
CA ILE A 73 -3.04 7.19 -14.77
C ILE A 73 -3.11 8.72 -14.70
N ILE A 74 -3.73 9.24 -13.63
CA ILE A 74 -3.88 10.69 -13.41
C ILE A 74 -2.50 11.33 -13.21
N GLY A 75 -1.69 10.78 -12.30
CA GLY A 75 -0.36 11.32 -11.99
C GLY A 75 0.63 11.23 -13.16
N GLY A 76 0.59 10.16 -13.95
CA GLY A 76 1.35 10.05 -15.20
C GLY A 76 0.93 11.09 -16.24
N THR A 77 -0.38 11.24 -16.46
CA THR A 77 -0.92 12.22 -17.43
C THR A 77 -0.55 13.67 -17.05
N LEU A 78 -0.62 14.01 -15.77
CA LEU A 78 -0.24 15.34 -15.29
C LEU A 78 1.26 15.61 -15.43
N ALA A 79 2.11 14.60 -15.20
CA ALA A 79 3.55 14.71 -15.40
C ALA A 79 3.91 14.90 -16.87
N ASP A 80 3.35 14.07 -17.75
CA ASP A 80 3.66 14.07 -19.18
C ASP A 80 3.19 15.35 -19.88
N ARG A 81 2.11 15.97 -19.40
CA ARG A 81 1.56 17.19 -20.01
C ARG A 81 2.10 18.47 -19.40
N TYR A 82 2.39 18.49 -18.10
CA TYR A 82 2.64 19.72 -17.36
C TYR A 82 3.85 19.64 -16.44
N LEU A 83 3.79 18.83 -15.38
CA LEU A 83 4.74 18.91 -14.26
C LEU A 83 6.16 18.44 -14.62
N GLY A 84 6.32 17.54 -15.59
CA GLY A 84 7.53 16.76 -15.75
C GLY A 84 7.68 15.71 -14.65
N GLN A 85 8.41 14.63 -14.96
CA GLN A 85 8.49 13.47 -14.09
C GLN A 85 9.32 13.78 -12.83
N ARG A 86 10.32 14.66 -12.89
CA ARG A 86 11.09 15.07 -11.69
C ARG A 86 10.22 15.71 -10.61
N LYS A 87 9.38 16.69 -10.98
CA LYS A 87 8.48 17.35 -10.02
C LYS A 87 7.39 16.40 -9.53
N ALA A 88 6.84 15.58 -10.42
CA ALA A 88 5.82 14.59 -10.07
C ALA A 88 6.36 13.56 -9.06
N VAL A 89 7.53 12.94 -9.32
CA VAL A 89 8.17 11.99 -8.40
C VAL A 89 8.48 12.63 -7.05
N THR A 90 9.00 13.86 -7.04
CA THR A 90 9.30 14.58 -5.78
C THR A 90 8.03 14.81 -4.96
N PHE A 91 6.97 15.32 -5.60
CA PHE A 91 5.69 15.56 -4.95
C PHE A 91 5.08 14.24 -4.43
N GLY A 92 5.05 13.20 -5.27
CA GLY A 92 4.55 11.89 -4.89
C GLY A 92 5.29 11.29 -3.70
N ALA A 93 6.63 11.38 -3.69
CA ALA A 93 7.47 10.92 -2.59
C ALA A 93 7.21 11.67 -1.27
N ILE A 94 6.95 12.98 -1.32
CA ILE A 94 6.55 13.76 -0.13
C ILE A 94 5.21 13.28 0.42
N LEU A 95 4.20 13.08 -0.45
CA LEU A 95 2.90 12.55 -0.02
C LEU A 95 3.03 11.16 0.59
N LEU A 96 3.87 10.29 0.00
CA LEU A 96 4.15 8.96 0.55
C LEU A 96 4.80 9.05 1.93
N CYS A 97 5.76 9.95 2.15
CA CYS A 97 6.37 10.15 3.48
C CYS A 97 5.29 10.53 4.51
N ILE A 98 4.45 11.51 4.18
CA ILE A 98 3.36 11.97 5.06
C ILE A 98 2.41 10.81 5.37
N GLY A 99 2.00 10.05 4.36
CA GLY A 99 1.11 8.92 4.54
C GLY A 99 1.70 7.80 5.40
N HIS A 100 2.93 7.36 5.11
CA HIS A 100 3.55 6.27 5.88
C HIS A 100 3.86 6.66 7.33
N PHE A 101 4.33 7.89 7.58
CA PHE A 101 4.48 8.37 8.95
C PHE A 101 3.14 8.58 9.65
N GLY A 102 2.11 9.02 8.92
CA GLY A 102 0.74 9.14 9.42
C GLY A 102 0.21 7.84 10.00
N MET A 103 0.49 6.71 9.34
CA MET A 103 0.12 5.36 9.81
C MET A 103 0.69 5.01 11.19
N ALA A 104 1.80 5.64 11.61
CA ALA A 104 2.42 5.41 12.91
C ALA A 104 1.71 6.14 14.08
N PHE A 105 0.79 7.05 13.78
CA PHE A 105 -0.01 7.77 14.78
C PHE A 105 -1.34 7.04 15.00
N GLU A 106 -1.33 6.10 15.94
CA GLU A 106 -2.39 5.07 16.05
C GLU A 106 -3.19 5.09 17.35
N GLY A 107 -2.79 5.89 18.34
CA GLY A 107 -3.43 5.92 19.66
C GLY A 107 -3.20 4.62 20.45
N SER A 108 -4.13 4.29 21.34
CA SER A 108 -4.05 3.10 22.19
C SER A 108 -4.75 1.87 21.62
N GLY A 109 -5.31 1.94 20.41
CA GLY A 109 -6.13 0.88 19.82
C GLY A 109 -7.62 1.02 20.12
N SER A 110 -8.44 0.35 19.31
CA SER A 110 -9.87 0.21 19.54
C SER A 110 -10.12 -0.73 20.72
N LYS A 111 -11.21 -0.47 21.45
CA LYS A 111 -11.63 -1.31 22.58
C LYS A 111 -12.76 -2.23 22.15
N GLU A 112 -12.73 -3.47 22.60
CA GLU A 112 -13.84 -4.41 22.45
C GLU A 112 -14.52 -4.59 23.80
N TYR A 113 -15.84 -4.66 23.82
CA TYR A 113 -16.64 -4.93 25.01
C TYR A 113 -17.55 -6.11 24.76
N VAL A 114 -17.64 -6.98 25.76
CA VAL A 114 -18.67 -8.01 25.87
C VAL A 114 -19.85 -7.41 26.62
N VAL A 115 -21.04 -7.47 26.03
CA VAL A 115 -22.26 -6.98 26.65
C VAL A 115 -23.10 -8.17 27.09
N THR A 116 -23.23 -8.36 28.40
CA THR A 116 -24.00 -9.45 29.02
C THR A 116 -24.98 -8.89 30.02
N ASN A 117 -26.28 -9.22 29.89
CA ASN A 117 -27.33 -8.72 30.79
C ASN A 117 -27.30 -7.19 31.01
N GLY A 118 -26.91 -6.43 29.98
CA GLY A 118 -26.80 -4.97 30.02
C GLY A 118 -25.53 -4.41 30.69
N THR A 119 -24.61 -5.27 31.13
CA THR A 119 -23.29 -4.86 31.65
C THR A 119 -22.25 -4.95 30.53
N GLU A 120 -21.47 -3.89 30.34
CA GLU A 120 -20.35 -3.87 29.38
C GLU A 120 -19.06 -4.23 30.12
N ILE A 121 -18.37 -5.27 29.65
CA ILE A 121 -17.09 -5.75 30.19
C ILE A 121 -16.04 -5.57 29.10
N GLU A 122 -14.97 -4.82 29.39
CA GLU A 122 -13.88 -4.60 28.43
C GLU A 122 -13.09 -5.90 28.21
N LEU A 123 -12.92 -6.26 26.94
CA LEU A 123 -12.00 -7.31 26.48
C LEU A 123 -10.62 -6.68 26.29
N ALA A 124 -9.74 -6.93 27.25
CA ALA A 124 -8.33 -6.58 27.10
C ALA A 124 -7.66 -7.56 26.12
N HIS A 125 -6.99 -7.03 25.11
CA HIS A 125 -6.19 -7.80 24.17
C HIS A 125 -4.71 -7.66 24.54
N GLU A 126 -4.06 -8.72 24.99
CA GLU A 126 -2.60 -8.75 25.13
C GLU A 126 -1.96 -9.55 24.00
N GLY A 127 -0.75 -9.15 23.58
CA GLY A 127 -0.04 -9.78 22.47
C GLY A 127 -0.60 -9.44 21.07
N ARG A 128 0.00 -10.03 20.04
CA ARG A 128 -0.35 -9.83 18.62
C ARG A 128 -0.19 -11.12 17.84
N GLY A 129 -0.94 -11.26 16.74
CA GLY A 129 -0.97 -12.50 15.94
C GLY A 129 -1.22 -13.75 16.80
N ASP A 130 -0.34 -14.75 16.70
CA ASP A 130 -0.46 -16.04 17.43
C ASP A 130 -0.40 -15.89 18.95
N ASN A 131 0.15 -14.78 19.45
CA ASN A 131 0.27 -14.51 20.87
C ASN A 131 -0.90 -13.65 21.40
N ARG A 132 -1.92 -13.36 20.58
CA ARG A 132 -3.06 -12.56 21.00
C ARG A 132 -3.92 -13.36 21.98
N GLN A 133 -4.07 -12.83 23.18
CA GLN A 133 -4.86 -13.40 24.27
C GLN A 133 -5.92 -12.39 24.71
N LEU A 134 -7.03 -12.92 25.20
CA LEU A 134 -8.19 -12.14 25.61
C LEU A 134 -8.35 -12.24 27.12
N PHE A 135 -8.51 -11.11 27.77
CA PHE A 135 -8.71 -11.03 29.21
C PHE A 135 -9.93 -10.15 29.51
N ILE A 136 -10.62 -10.46 30.60
CA ILE A 136 -11.71 -9.67 31.13
C ILE A 136 -11.54 -9.54 32.65
N ASP A 137 -12.00 -8.42 33.21
CA ASP A 137 -12.27 -8.36 34.64
C ASP A 137 -13.65 -8.95 34.91
N TYR A 138 -13.68 -10.10 35.61
CA TYR A 138 -14.91 -10.80 35.95
C TYR A 138 -14.88 -11.24 37.41
N ASP A 139 -15.86 -10.76 38.18
CA ASP A 139 -15.94 -10.85 39.64
C ASP A 139 -14.73 -10.22 40.39
N GLY A 140 -14.15 -9.14 39.85
CA GLY A 140 -13.05 -8.41 40.49
C GLY A 140 -11.68 -9.09 40.36
N ALA A 141 -11.55 -10.03 39.41
CA ALA A 141 -10.32 -10.69 39.06
C ALA A 141 -10.15 -10.69 37.55
N GLU A 142 -8.92 -10.44 37.08
CA GLU A 142 -8.56 -10.60 35.68
C GLU A 142 -8.53 -12.10 35.32
N ARG A 143 -9.26 -12.44 34.26
CA ARG A 143 -9.45 -13.81 33.80
C ARG A 143 -9.26 -13.89 32.30
N ARG A 144 -8.61 -14.95 31.84
CA ARG A 144 -8.48 -15.23 30.42
C ARG A 144 -9.80 -15.72 29.84
N VAL A 145 -10.08 -15.34 28.60
CA VAL A 145 -11.26 -15.73 27.84
C VAL A 145 -10.85 -16.56 26.62
N THR A 146 -11.58 -17.64 26.39
CA THR A 146 -11.48 -18.46 25.18
C THR A 146 -12.87 -18.71 24.61
N PHE A 147 -12.96 -19.15 23.36
CA PHE A 147 -14.23 -19.49 22.73
C PHE A 147 -14.28 -20.95 22.33
N GLU A 148 -15.39 -21.61 22.63
CA GLU A 148 -15.64 -22.98 22.21
C GLU A 148 -15.90 -23.01 20.70
N ALA A 149 -15.17 -23.86 19.97
CA ALA A 149 -15.18 -23.85 18.50
C ALA A 149 -16.55 -24.22 17.90
N ASP A 150 -17.29 -25.12 18.54
CA ASP A 150 -18.54 -25.65 17.98
C ASP A 150 -19.75 -24.77 18.27
N THR A 151 -19.82 -24.21 19.49
CA THR A 151 -20.99 -23.47 19.99
C THR A 151 -20.81 -21.96 19.95
N GLY A 152 -19.55 -21.49 19.89
CA GLY A 152 -19.21 -20.09 20.09
C GLY A 152 -19.41 -19.60 21.53
N ASN A 153 -19.62 -20.50 22.49
CA ASN A 153 -19.74 -20.14 23.89
C ASN A 153 -18.45 -19.51 24.40
N MET A 154 -18.59 -18.48 25.22
CA MET A 154 -17.46 -17.82 25.85
C MET A 154 -17.11 -18.57 27.13
N LEU A 155 -15.87 -19.04 27.21
CA LEU A 155 -15.31 -19.71 28.37
C LEU A 155 -14.42 -18.73 29.12
N ILE A 156 -14.80 -18.42 30.36
CA ILE A 156 -14.03 -17.59 31.28
C ILE A 156 -13.20 -18.53 32.13
N LEU A 157 -11.88 -18.41 32.07
CA LEU A 157 -10.97 -19.30 32.79
C LEU A 157 -10.77 -18.87 34.25
N ALA A 158 -10.37 -19.82 35.08
CA ALA A 158 -10.15 -19.61 36.52
C ALA A 158 -9.00 -18.62 36.80
N ASN A 159 -8.01 -18.54 35.90
CA ASN A 159 -6.81 -17.74 36.07
C ASN A 159 -6.48 -16.99 34.77
N ALA A 160 -5.75 -15.88 34.86
CA ALA A 160 -5.12 -15.21 33.72
C ALA A 160 -3.78 -15.88 33.36
N ASP A 161 -3.81 -17.17 32.99
CA ASP A 161 -2.59 -17.77 32.41
C ASP A 161 -2.28 -17.12 31.05
N SER A 162 -1.00 -16.91 30.76
CA SER A 162 -0.54 -16.37 29.48
C SER A 162 0.13 -17.43 28.61
N GLU A 163 -0.05 -18.71 28.94
CA GLU A 163 0.46 -19.82 28.13
C GLU A 163 -0.29 -19.93 26.79
N ARG A 164 0.35 -20.44 25.75
CA ARG A 164 -0.28 -20.54 24.42
C ARG A 164 -1.54 -21.42 24.47
N GLU A 165 -1.42 -22.59 25.07
CA GLU A 165 -2.56 -23.46 25.37
C GLU A 165 -3.04 -23.20 26.80
N PRO A 166 -4.32 -22.81 26.98
CA PRO A 166 -4.86 -22.57 28.31
C PRO A 166 -4.94 -23.89 29.09
N SER A 167 -4.32 -23.93 30.26
CA SER A 167 -4.36 -25.09 31.16
C SER A 167 -5.34 -24.90 32.32
N ALA A 168 -5.77 -23.66 32.54
CA ALA A 168 -6.71 -23.30 33.59
C ALA A 168 -8.11 -23.90 33.36
N ALA A 169 -8.74 -24.34 34.45
CA ALA A 169 -10.12 -24.80 34.42
C ALA A 169 -11.09 -23.66 34.06
N VAL A 170 -12.24 -24.01 33.48
CA VAL A 170 -13.32 -23.04 33.19
C VAL A 170 -13.98 -22.62 34.51
N TYR A 171 -14.04 -21.32 34.76
CA TYR A 171 -14.72 -20.70 35.89
C TYR A 171 -16.20 -20.46 35.59
N ALA A 172 -16.49 -19.91 34.41
CA ALA A 172 -17.85 -19.63 33.97
C ALA A 172 -17.97 -19.79 32.45
N THR A 173 -19.18 -20.14 32.00
CA THR A 173 -19.52 -20.22 30.58
C THR A 173 -20.68 -19.29 30.29
N ILE A 174 -20.52 -18.42 29.30
CA ILE A 174 -21.59 -17.55 28.80
C ILE A 174 -22.01 -18.07 27.43
N ALA A 175 -23.29 -18.42 27.29
CA ALA A 175 -23.80 -18.94 26.03
C ALA A 175 -23.74 -17.87 24.94
N LYS A 176 -23.50 -18.27 23.69
CA LYS A 176 -23.40 -17.33 22.57
C LYS A 176 -24.61 -16.40 22.41
N ALA A 177 -25.80 -16.88 22.78
CA ALA A 177 -27.04 -16.10 22.74
C ALA A 177 -27.13 -15.01 23.82
N ASP A 178 -26.35 -15.13 24.90
CA ASP A 178 -26.43 -14.28 26.09
C ASP A 178 -25.42 -13.13 26.09
N TYR A 179 -24.61 -13.01 25.03
CA TYR A 179 -23.67 -11.91 24.88
C TYR A 179 -23.62 -11.36 23.46
N THR A 180 -23.38 -10.05 23.37
CA THR A 180 -23.00 -9.38 22.11
C THR A 180 -21.62 -8.74 22.27
N THR A 181 -20.95 -8.48 21.15
CA THR A 181 -19.70 -7.72 21.15
C THR A 181 -19.96 -6.32 20.62
N LYS A 182 -19.30 -5.33 21.23
CA LYS A 182 -19.36 -3.92 20.85
C LYS A 182 -17.94 -3.42 20.71
N VAL A 183 -17.63 -2.82 19.57
CA VAL A 183 -16.32 -2.21 19.30
C VAL A 183 -16.44 -0.70 19.42
N GLU A 184 -15.57 -0.09 20.20
CA GLU A 184 -15.42 1.36 20.31
C GLU A 184 -14.10 1.79 19.66
N GLN A 185 -14.23 2.52 18.55
CA GLN A 185 -13.08 3.04 17.81
C GLN A 185 -12.80 4.49 18.16
N GLN A 186 -11.52 4.86 18.19
CA GLN A 186 -11.11 6.24 18.43
C GLN A 186 -11.15 7.04 17.12
N ALA A 187 -12.22 7.83 16.94
CA ALA A 187 -12.50 8.54 15.70
C ALA A 187 -11.33 9.36 15.13
N LEU A 188 -10.52 10.00 16.00
CA LEU A 188 -9.34 10.75 15.57
C LEU A 188 -8.33 9.84 14.82
N TYR A 189 -7.95 8.71 15.42
CA TYR A 189 -6.93 7.83 14.88
C TYR A 189 -7.44 7.04 13.67
N THR A 190 -8.72 6.68 13.65
CA THR A 190 -9.35 6.07 12.48
C THR A 190 -9.34 7.05 11.29
N ASN A 191 -9.62 8.34 11.53
CA ASN A 191 -9.51 9.36 10.48
C ASN A 191 -8.07 9.61 10.03
N ILE A 192 -7.09 9.55 10.93
CA ILE A 192 -5.66 9.62 10.58
C ILE A 192 -5.26 8.44 9.69
N LEU A 193 -5.73 7.22 9.98
CA LEU A 193 -5.53 6.04 9.12
C LEU A 193 -6.09 6.30 7.71
N PHE A 194 -7.35 6.73 7.59
CA PHE A 194 -7.95 6.98 6.27
C PHE A 194 -7.22 8.08 5.49
N LEU A 195 -6.84 9.16 6.16
CA LEU A 195 -6.07 10.24 5.57
C LEU A 195 -4.69 9.75 5.13
N SER A 196 -4.04 8.91 5.92
CA SER A 196 -2.73 8.31 5.60
C SER A 196 -2.80 7.44 4.35
N LEU A 197 -3.81 6.57 4.25
CA LEU A 197 -4.05 5.75 3.05
C LEU A 197 -4.32 6.64 1.82
N ALA A 198 -5.06 7.73 1.98
CA ALA A 198 -5.32 8.68 0.89
C ALA A 198 -4.06 9.41 0.42
N PHE A 199 -3.17 9.82 1.33
CA PHE A 199 -1.85 10.35 1.00
C PHE A 199 -1.01 9.32 0.23
N ILE A 200 -1.03 8.05 0.65
CA ILE A 200 -0.31 6.98 -0.05
C ILE A 200 -0.87 6.78 -1.46
N ILE A 201 -2.19 6.73 -1.63
CA ILE A 201 -2.87 6.62 -2.94
C ILE A 201 -2.39 7.73 -3.89
N ALA A 202 -2.49 8.98 -3.45
CA ALA A 202 -2.07 10.13 -4.25
C ALA A 202 -0.55 10.07 -4.54
N GLY A 203 0.25 9.75 -3.52
CA GLY A 203 1.70 9.68 -3.61
C GLY A 203 2.19 8.63 -4.60
N VAL A 204 1.67 7.41 -4.53
CA VAL A 204 2.00 6.34 -5.50
C VAL A 204 1.63 6.77 -6.91
N GLY A 205 0.48 7.42 -7.10
CA GLY A 205 0.05 7.82 -8.45
C GLY A 205 0.99 8.85 -9.11
N TYR A 206 1.56 9.77 -8.33
CA TYR A 206 2.55 10.72 -8.84
C TYR A 206 3.96 10.13 -8.98
N LEU A 207 4.31 9.09 -8.22
CA LEU A 207 5.65 8.51 -8.25
C LEU A 207 5.77 7.36 -9.26
N LYS A 208 4.91 6.34 -9.17
CA LYS A 208 5.10 5.03 -9.80
C LYS A 208 5.17 5.07 -11.33
N ALA A 209 4.24 5.77 -11.98
CA ALA A 209 4.24 5.90 -13.44
C ALA A 209 5.41 6.77 -13.95
N ASN A 210 5.93 7.67 -13.11
CA ASN A 210 6.85 8.71 -13.53
C ASN A 210 8.32 8.30 -13.34
N ILE A 211 8.64 7.58 -12.26
CA ILE A 211 10.02 7.16 -11.98
C ILE A 211 10.57 6.21 -13.06
N SER A 212 9.76 5.27 -13.56
CA SER A 212 10.14 4.38 -14.66
C SER A 212 10.35 5.12 -15.98
N THR A 213 9.62 6.20 -16.20
CA THR A 213 9.80 7.08 -17.36
C THR A 213 11.14 7.81 -17.30
N ILE A 214 11.59 8.22 -16.10
CA ILE A 214 12.93 8.79 -15.92
C ILE A 214 13.99 7.76 -16.29
N VAL A 215 13.86 6.49 -15.86
CA VAL A 215 14.80 5.41 -16.24
C VAL A 215 14.89 5.29 -17.75
N GLY A 216 13.75 5.24 -18.44
CA GLY A 216 13.70 5.18 -19.90
C GLY A 216 14.41 6.37 -20.57
N SER A 217 14.32 7.56 -19.98
CA SER A 217 14.97 8.77 -20.50
C SER A 217 16.50 8.75 -20.38
N LEU A 218 17.07 7.96 -19.46
CA LEU A 218 18.53 7.88 -19.28
C LEU A 218 19.25 7.27 -20.50
N TYR A 219 18.54 6.47 -21.29
CA TYR A 219 19.08 5.75 -22.44
C TYR A 219 18.61 6.39 -23.74
N GLU A 220 19.46 6.35 -24.77
CA GLU A 220 19.06 6.64 -26.15
C GLU A 220 18.17 5.51 -26.69
N PHE A 221 17.43 5.77 -27.77
CA PHE A 221 16.45 4.83 -28.30
C PHE A 221 17.07 3.48 -28.71
N ASP A 222 18.30 3.49 -29.19
CA ASP A 222 19.06 2.33 -29.69
C ASP A 222 20.17 1.86 -28.72
N ASP A 223 20.20 2.35 -27.47
CA ASP A 223 21.22 1.96 -26.50
C ASP A 223 20.98 0.50 -26.03
N PRO A 224 21.91 -0.45 -26.31
CA PRO A 224 21.74 -1.86 -25.94
C PRO A 224 21.71 -2.10 -24.42
N ARG A 225 22.08 -1.11 -23.62
CA ARG A 225 22.05 -1.19 -22.14
C ARG A 225 20.67 -0.87 -21.57
N ARG A 226 19.71 -0.43 -22.38
CA ARG A 226 18.39 -0.02 -21.89
C ARG A 226 17.69 -1.17 -21.17
N ASP A 227 17.62 -2.35 -21.79
CA ASP A 227 16.91 -3.50 -21.25
C ASP A 227 17.56 -4.06 -19.98
N SER A 228 18.90 -4.14 -19.95
CA SER A 228 19.63 -4.52 -18.74
C SER A 228 19.52 -3.45 -17.65
N GLY A 229 19.40 -2.17 -18.02
CA GLY A 229 19.14 -1.06 -17.11
C GLY A 229 17.77 -1.19 -16.42
N PHE A 230 16.71 -1.51 -17.17
CA PHE A 230 15.40 -1.83 -16.59
C PHE A 230 15.46 -3.08 -15.72
N SER A 231 16.23 -4.09 -16.12
CA SER A 231 16.43 -5.29 -15.30
C SER A 231 17.06 -4.96 -13.95
N ILE A 232 18.10 -4.11 -13.92
CA ILE A 232 18.72 -3.62 -12.68
C ILE A 232 17.72 -2.83 -11.86
N PHE A 233 16.98 -1.91 -12.48
CA PHE A 233 15.93 -1.14 -11.80
C PHE A 233 14.90 -2.05 -11.12
N TYR A 234 14.43 -3.10 -11.81
CA TYR A 234 13.48 -4.06 -11.24
C TYR A 234 14.07 -4.95 -10.14
N MET A 235 15.38 -5.21 -10.14
CA MET A 235 16.01 -5.88 -8.99
C MET A 235 15.85 -5.07 -7.70
N GLY A 236 15.80 -3.74 -7.78
CA GLY A 236 15.55 -2.86 -6.64
C GLY A 236 14.18 -3.11 -6.01
N ILE A 237 13.17 -3.43 -6.82
CA ILE A 237 11.82 -3.77 -6.36
C ILE A 237 11.84 -5.04 -5.49
N ASN A 238 12.48 -6.09 -5.99
CA ASN A 238 12.58 -7.36 -5.28
C ASN A 238 13.38 -7.22 -3.99
N LEU A 239 14.49 -6.47 -4.04
CA LEU A 239 15.33 -6.21 -2.88
C LEU A 239 14.58 -5.42 -1.81
N GLY A 240 13.89 -4.34 -2.18
CA GLY A 240 13.09 -3.55 -1.26
C GLY A 240 11.97 -4.36 -0.60
N SER A 241 11.23 -5.13 -1.40
CA SER A 241 10.18 -6.04 -0.92
C SER A 241 10.73 -7.04 0.10
N LEU A 242 11.79 -7.76 -0.25
CA LEU A 242 12.43 -8.76 0.63
C LEU A 242 12.86 -8.15 1.97
N ILE A 243 13.58 -7.03 1.95
CA ILE A 243 14.07 -6.40 3.18
C ILE A 243 12.87 -5.94 4.03
N SER A 244 11.83 -5.36 3.41
CA SER A 244 10.68 -4.87 4.15
C SER A 244 9.85 -5.96 4.82
N SER A 245 9.63 -7.10 4.14
CA SER A 245 8.92 -8.24 4.71
C SER A 245 9.65 -8.79 5.94
N LEU A 246 10.99 -8.79 5.92
CA LEU A 246 11.81 -9.21 7.05
C LEU A 246 11.82 -8.17 8.18
N THR A 247 11.91 -6.88 7.89
CA THR A 247 12.10 -5.87 8.95
C THR A 247 10.79 -5.29 9.46
N CYS A 248 9.94 -4.76 8.58
CA CYS A 248 8.71 -4.05 8.99
C CYS A 248 7.72 -5.03 9.64
N GLY A 249 7.58 -6.22 9.07
CA GLY A 249 6.77 -7.31 9.63
C GLY A 249 7.18 -7.66 11.07
N ILE A 250 8.46 -7.99 11.27
CA ILE A 250 8.99 -8.40 12.58
C ILE A 250 8.83 -7.26 13.60
N ILE A 251 9.21 -6.03 13.24
CA ILE A 251 9.13 -4.89 14.15
C ILE A 251 7.67 -4.55 14.49
N GLY A 252 6.77 -4.64 13.51
CA GLY A 252 5.33 -4.43 13.69
C GLY A 252 4.73 -5.38 14.72
N ILE A 253 5.04 -6.67 14.59
CA ILE A 253 4.52 -7.71 15.48
C ILE A 253 5.16 -7.60 16.87
N VAL A 254 6.49 -7.55 16.94
CA VAL A 254 7.25 -7.65 18.21
C VAL A 254 7.19 -6.35 19.01
N TRP A 255 7.36 -5.18 18.38
CA TRP A 255 7.47 -3.91 19.10
C TRP A 255 6.21 -3.05 18.99
N GLY A 256 5.51 -3.09 17.86
CA GLY A 256 4.35 -2.23 17.66
C GLY A 256 4.11 -1.86 16.21
N TRP A 257 2.82 -1.77 15.87
CA TRP A 257 2.32 -1.22 14.62
C TRP A 257 2.98 0.14 14.31
N LYS A 258 3.02 1.07 15.29
CA LYS A 258 3.72 2.35 15.15
C LYS A 258 5.18 2.25 14.70
N TYR A 259 5.90 1.22 15.16
CA TYR A 259 7.31 1.03 14.79
C TYR A 259 7.43 0.37 13.42
N GLY A 260 6.54 -0.57 13.08
CA GLY A 260 6.48 -1.18 11.75
C GLY A 260 6.18 -0.15 10.65
N PHE A 261 5.11 0.63 10.83
CA PHE A 261 4.76 1.71 9.90
C PHE A 261 5.75 2.88 9.94
N GLY A 262 6.28 3.22 11.12
CA GLY A 262 7.32 4.23 11.26
C GLY A 262 8.60 3.87 10.49
N LEU A 263 9.00 2.59 10.51
CA LEU A 263 10.12 2.10 9.71
C LEU A 263 9.85 2.21 8.21
N ALA A 264 8.64 1.88 7.76
CA ALA A 264 8.23 2.12 6.38
C ALA A 264 8.30 3.62 6.02
N GLY A 265 7.90 4.52 6.92
CA GLY A 265 8.05 5.97 6.75
C GLY A 265 9.51 6.41 6.62
N ILE A 266 10.41 5.86 7.46
CA ILE A 266 11.86 6.12 7.38
C ILE A 266 12.42 5.65 6.04
N GLY A 267 12.01 4.47 5.56
CA GLY A 267 12.39 3.97 4.25
C GLY A 267 11.99 4.94 3.13
N MET A 268 10.75 5.42 3.14
CA MET A 268 10.25 6.34 2.13
C MET A 268 11.00 7.68 2.18
N LEU A 269 11.29 8.19 3.39
CA LEU A 269 12.09 9.40 3.58
C LEU A 269 13.51 9.21 3.02
N ALA A 270 14.15 8.05 3.26
CA ALA A 270 15.45 7.74 2.67
C ALA A 270 15.39 7.76 1.13
N GLY A 271 14.34 7.17 0.54
CA GLY A 271 14.09 7.21 -0.91
C GLY A 271 13.93 8.65 -1.43
N LEU A 272 13.16 9.49 -0.75
CA LEU A 272 12.98 10.91 -1.09
C LEU A 272 14.31 11.67 -1.03
N LEU A 273 15.10 11.47 0.03
CA LEU A 273 16.40 12.13 0.20
C LEU A 273 17.39 11.71 -0.88
N VAL A 274 17.44 10.41 -1.20
CA VAL A 274 18.24 9.87 -2.31
C VAL A 274 17.83 10.52 -3.63
N PHE A 275 16.53 10.62 -3.90
CA PHE A 275 16.04 11.22 -5.14
C PHE A 275 16.42 12.69 -5.23
N ILE A 276 16.13 13.50 -4.20
CA ILE A 276 16.45 14.94 -4.15
C ILE A 276 17.95 15.17 -4.35
N TRP A 277 18.79 14.45 -3.60
CA TRP A 277 20.25 14.58 -3.72
C TRP A 277 20.75 14.13 -5.10
N GLY A 278 20.13 13.08 -5.64
CA GLY A 278 20.53 12.44 -6.88
C GLY A 278 20.02 13.11 -8.15
N GLN A 279 19.11 14.08 -8.07
CA GLN A 279 18.55 14.75 -9.25
C GLN A 279 19.62 15.38 -10.15
N LYS A 280 20.75 15.82 -9.58
CA LYS A 280 21.90 16.36 -10.34
C LYS A 280 22.56 15.34 -11.27
N TYR A 281 22.36 14.03 -11.06
CA TYR A 281 22.90 12.95 -11.90
C TYR A 281 21.90 12.48 -12.98
N LEU A 282 20.78 13.19 -13.14
CA LEU A 282 19.80 12.93 -14.20
C LEU A 282 20.06 13.77 -15.46
N ASP A 283 21.14 14.57 -15.49
CA ASP A 283 21.58 15.39 -16.64
C ASP A 283 20.47 16.26 -17.27
N GLY A 284 19.58 16.81 -16.44
CA GLY A 284 18.47 17.65 -16.89
C GLY A 284 17.38 16.89 -17.67
N LYS A 285 17.36 15.56 -17.60
CA LYS A 285 16.30 14.76 -18.20
C LYS A 285 15.05 14.74 -17.33
N ALA A 286 13.90 14.53 -17.98
CA ALA A 286 12.59 14.44 -17.36
C ALA A 286 12.12 15.72 -16.63
N GLU A 287 12.56 16.87 -17.14
CA GLU A 287 12.08 18.20 -16.79
C GLU A 287 10.65 18.47 -17.29
N PRO A 288 9.95 19.50 -16.77
CA PRO A 288 8.67 19.93 -17.32
C PRO A 288 8.74 20.11 -18.85
N PRO A 289 7.78 19.56 -19.62
CA PRO A 289 7.76 19.68 -21.07
C PRO A 289 7.72 21.13 -21.55
N ASN A 290 7.02 21.99 -20.81
CA ASN A 290 6.96 23.42 -21.08
C ASN A 290 6.94 24.22 -19.76
N PRO A 291 8.10 24.67 -19.26
CA PRO A 291 8.20 25.42 -18.01
C PRO A 291 7.41 26.74 -17.99
N GLU A 292 7.19 27.36 -19.15
CA GLU A 292 6.44 28.61 -19.24
C GLU A 292 4.94 28.40 -19.09
N VAL A 293 4.41 27.22 -19.49
CA VAL A 293 3.01 26.87 -19.27
C VAL A 293 2.70 26.70 -17.79
N LEU A 294 3.63 26.17 -17.00
CA LEU A 294 3.47 25.99 -15.55
C LEU A 294 3.19 27.30 -14.80
N LYS A 295 3.77 28.41 -15.28
CA LYS A 295 3.62 29.74 -14.68
C LYS A 295 2.33 30.46 -15.11
N LYS A 296 1.64 29.98 -16.15
CA LYS A 296 0.39 30.60 -16.61
C LYS A 296 -0.70 30.45 -15.55
N SER A 297 -1.53 31.49 -15.40
CA SER A 297 -2.73 31.42 -14.58
C SER A 297 -3.69 30.37 -15.17
N PHE A 298 -4.16 29.47 -14.31
CA PHE A 298 -5.20 28.49 -14.61
C PHE A 298 -6.56 29.03 -14.15
N LEU A 299 -6.63 29.51 -12.90
CA LEU A 299 -7.84 30.11 -12.34
C LEU A 299 -7.45 31.17 -11.28
N GLY A 300 -7.54 32.44 -11.65
CA GLY A 300 -7.19 33.56 -10.77
C GLY A 300 -5.72 33.48 -10.29
N PRO A 301 -5.46 33.42 -8.96
CA PRO A 301 -4.10 33.34 -8.42
C PRO A 301 -3.45 31.95 -8.59
N ILE A 302 -4.21 30.93 -9.00
CA ILE A 302 -3.72 29.55 -9.14
C ILE A 302 -3.09 29.39 -10.53
N ASN A 303 -1.79 29.09 -10.56
CA ASN A 303 -1.09 28.74 -11.80
C ASN A 303 -1.24 27.23 -12.13
N VAL A 304 -0.83 26.83 -13.33
CA VAL A 304 -0.96 25.43 -13.79
C VAL A 304 -0.22 24.44 -12.88
N GLU A 305 0.97 24.82 -12.37
CA GLU A 305 1.73 23.99 -11.45
C GLU A 305 0.97 23.74 -10.13
N MET A 306 0.44 24.80 -9.53
CA MET A 306 -0.36 24.72 -8.31
C MET A 306 -1.66 23.97 -8.56
N ALA A 307 -2.29 24.13 -9.73
CA ALA A 307 -3.47 23.35 -10.11
C ALA A 307 -3.18 21.84 -10.14
N CYS A 308 -1.99 21.43 -10.59
CA CYS A 308 -1.58 20.03 -10.56
C CYS A 308 -1.43 19.53 -9.11
N TYR A 309 -0.78 20.29 -8.22
CA TYR A 309 -0.69 19.91 -6.80
C TYR A 309 -2.04 19.89 -6.09
N LEU A 310 -2.93 20.84 -6.42
CA LEU A 310 -4.31 20.89 -5.91
C LEU A 310 -5.15 19.72 -6.44
N ALA A 311 -4.90 19.23 -7.66
CA ALA A 311 -5.52 18.00 -8.14
C ALA A 311 -5.10 16.80 -7.28
N GLY A 312 -3.84 16.75 -6.84
CA GLY A 312 -3.39 15.78 -5.83
C GLY A 312 -4.13 15.92 -4.50
N ALA A 313 -4.31 17.14 -3.99
CA ALA A 313 -5.07 17.39 -2.76
C ALA A 313 -6.56 17.00 -2.89
N LEU A 314 -7.18 17.27 -4.04
CA LEU A 314 -8.54 16.84 -4.34
C LEU A 314 -8.66 15.31 -4.34
N VAL A 315 -7.69 14.62 -4.96
CA VAL A 315 -7.62 13.16 -4.95
C VAL A 315 -7.50 12.63 -3.53
N ILE A 316 -6.71 13.25 -2.66
CA ILE A 316 -6.62 12.85 -1.25
C ILE A 316 -7.99 12.91 -0.59
N GLY A 317 -8.74 14.00 -0.77
CA GLY A 317 -10.11 14.12 -0.24
C GLY A 317 -11.06 13.03 -0.76
N ILE A 318 -11.07 12.81 -2.08
CA ILE A 318 -11.92 11.79 -2.71
C ILE A 318 -11.53 10.38 -2.27
N ALA A 319 -10.23 10.08 -2.26
CA ALA A 319 -9.70 8.78 -1.85
C ALA A 319 -10.03 8.48 -0.38
N MET A 320 -9.87 9.47 0.50
CA MET A 320 -10.25 9.34 1.90
C MET A 320 -11.74 9.01 2.06
N LEU A 321 -12.62 9.71 1.34
CA LEU A 321 -14.06 9.46 1.38
C LEU A 321 -14.42 8.07 0.86
N ILE A 322 -13.78 7.62 -0.23
CA ILE A 322 -14.03 6.29 -0.80
C ILE A 322 -13.54 5.19 0.15
N VAL A 323 -12.35 5.31 0.73
CA VAL A 323 -11.80 4.29 1.64
C VAL A 323 -12.60 4.25 2.95
N MET A 324 -12.98 5.41 3.50
CA MET A 324 -13.82 5.50 4.70
C MET A 324 -15.20 4.86 4.50
N ASN A 325 -15.74 4.95 3.28
CA ASN A 325 -17.07 4.45 2.93
C ASN A 325 -16.99 3.33 1.88
N SER A 326 -15.99 2.45 1.98
CA SER A 326 -15.70 1.45 0.95
C SER A 326 -16.85 0.46 0.72
N GLU A 327 -17.72 0.27 1.72
CA GLU A 327 -18.92 -0.57 1.66
C GLU A 327 -20.04 0.04 0.78
N ILE A 328 -20.01 1.35 0.49
CA ILE A 328 -21.00 1.99 -0.40
C ILE A 328 -20.83 1.51 -1.85
N ILE A 329 -19.60 1.16 -2.25
CA ILE A 329 -19.32 0.67 -3.60
C ILE A 329 -19.67 -0.81 -3.63
N PRO A 330 -20.67 -1.25 -4.41
CA PRO A 330 -21.01 -2.67 -4.50
C PRO A 330 -19.79 -3.46 -4.97
N GLU A 331 -19.56 -4.64 -4.39
CA GLU A 331 -18.44 -5.51 -4.79
C GLU A 331 -18.43 -5.82 -6.30
N SER A 332 -19.63 -5.91 -6.89
CA SER A 332 -19.81 -6.14 -8.32
C SER A 332 -19.41 -4.96 -9.21
N PHE A 333 -19.28 -3.75 -8.67
CA PHE A 333 -19.04 -2.52 -9.45
C PHE A 333 -17.76 -2.61 -10.28
N VAL A 334 -16.63 -2.96 -9.66
CA VAL A 334 -15.33 -3.05 -10.35
C VAL A 334 -15.35 -4.17 -11.39
N GLY A 335 -15.99 -5.30 -11.08
CA GLY A 335 -16.17 -6.42 -12.01
C GLY A 335 -16.99 -6.02 -13.25
N ILE A 336 -18.14 -5.37 -13.04
CA ILE A 336 -18.99 -4.87 -14.12
C ILE A 336 -18.25 -3.84 -14.97
N LEU A 337 -17.55 -2.90 -14.34
CA LEU A 337 -16.74 -1.90 -15.04
C LEU A 337 -15.65 -2.56 -15.90
N GLY A 338 -14.95 -3.57 -15.35
CA GLY A 338 -13.95 -4.35 -16.08
C GLY A 338 -14.54 -5.05 -17.31
N ILE A 339 -15.72 -5.67 -17.17
CA ILE A 339 -16.44 -6.31 -18.28
C ILE A 339 -16.83 -5.28 -19.34
N LEU A 340 -17.37 -4.12 -18.95
CA LEU A 340 -17.73 -3.04 -19.88
C LEU A 340 -16.51 -2.50 -20.65
N ILE A 341 -15.39 -2.27 -19.96
CA ILE A 341 -14.13 -1.85 -20.60
C ILE A 341 -13.65 -2.92 -21.57
N PHE A 342 -13.69 -4.19 -21.19
CA PHE A 342 -13.30 -5.30 -22.06
C PHE A 342 -14.14 -5.35 -23.34
N PHE A 343 -15.47 -5.32 -23.23
CA PHE A 343 -16.35 -5.27 -24.40
C PHE A 343 -16.11 -4.02 -25.24
N GLY A 344 -15.85 -2.87 -24.61
CA GLY A 344 -15.46 -1.64 -25.29
C GLY A 344 -14.18 -1.79 -26.11
N LEU A 345 -13.13 -2.39 -25.53
CA LEU A 345 -11.85 -2.64 -26.21
C LEU A 345 -12.00 -3.60 -27.38
N VAL A 346 -12.74 -4.70 -27.20
CA VAL A 346 -13.02 -5.66 -28.27
C VAL A 346 -13.79 -4.98 -29.41
N THR A 347 -14.86 -4.26 -29.09
CA THR A 347 -15.67 -3.53 -30.08
C THR A 347 -14.82 -2.49 -30.82
N TYR A 348 -13.99 -1.73 -30.11
CA TYR A 348 -13.07 -0.76 -30.70
C TYR A 348 -12.07 -1.42 -31.66
N ALA A 349 -11.49 -2.57 -31.26
CA ALA A 349 -10.56 -3.32 -32.10
C ALA A 349 -11.19 -3.81 -33.41
N PHE A 350 -12.46 -4.23 -33.38
CA PHE A 350 -13.17 -4.69 -34.57
C PHE A 350 -13.70 -3.56 -35.46
N VAL A 351 -14.20 -2.48 -34.87
CA VAL A 351 -14.90 -1.40 -35.61
C VAL A 351 -13.95 -0.32 -36.11
N LYS A 352 -12.91 0.01 -35.35
CA LYS A 352 -12.04 1.16 -35.64
C LYS A 352 -10.65 0.80 -36.15
N LEU A 353 -10.14 -0.39 -35.84
CA LEU A 353 -8.77 -0.77 -36.19
C LEU A 353 -8.73 -1.73 -37.37
N SER A 354 -7.67 -1.65 -38.16
CA SER A 354 -7.42 -2.56 -39.28
C SER A 354 -5.93 -2.91 -39.37
N GLY A 355 -5.60 -3.98 -40.10
CA GLY A 355 -4.21 -4.41 -40.33
C GLY A 355 -3.41 -4.68 -39.04
N THR A 356 -2.18 -4.17 -39.00
CA THR A 356 -1.22 -4.40 -37.91
C THR A 356 -1.66 -3.82 -36.57
N GLU A 357 -2.34 -2.67 -36.57
CA GLU A 357 -2.84 -2.04 -35.33
C GLU A 357 -3.85 -2.93 -34.62
N ARG A 358 -4.74 -3.56 -35.39
CA ARG A 358 -5.73 -4.51 -34.85
C ARG A 358 -5.06 -5.75 -34.25
N ASN A 359 -4.04 -6.30 -34.92
CA ASN A 359 -3.31 -7.46 -34.38
C ASN A 359 -2.58 -7.11 -33.08
N ARG A 360 -1.98 -5.91 -32.99
CA ARG A 360 -1.37 -5.40 -31.75
C ARG A 360 -2.41 -5.21 -30.65
N MET A 361 -3.60 -4.69 -30.99
CA MET A 361 -4.70 -4.54 -30.03
C MET A 361 -5.21 -5.90 -29.51
N PHE A 362 -5.37 -6.90 -30.37
CA PHE A 362 -5.74 -8.25 -29.92
C PHE A 362 -4.68 -8.89 -29.03
N ALA A 363 -3.39 -8.68 -29.32
CA ALA A 363 -2.33 -9.10 -28.43
C ALA A 363 -2.43 -8.40 -27.05
N ALA A 364 -2.69 -7.08 -27.03
CA ALA A 364 -2.90 -6.34 -25.79
C ALA A 364 -4.11 -6.86 -25.00
N ILE A 365 -5.25 -7.11 -25.65
CA ILE A 365 -6.45 -7.69 -25.03
C ILE A 365 -6.13 -9.08 -24.44
N TYR A 366 -5.40 -9.92 -25.18
CA TYR A 366 -4.96 -11.22 -24.68
C TYR A 366 -4.08 -11.08 -23.42
N PHE A 367 -3.10 -10.17 -23.43
CA PHE A 367 -2.25 -9.94 -22.26
C PHE A 367 -3.03 -9.40 -21.06
N VAL A 368 -4.01 -8.52 -21.27
CA VAL A 368 -4.90 -8.05 -20.19
C VAL A 368 -5.66 -9.23 -19.58
N LEU A 369 -6.26 -10.11 -20.40
CA LEU A 369 -6.96 -11.29 -19.91
C LEU A 369 -6.03 -12.27 -19.17
N ALA A 370 -4.85 -12.53 -19.74
CA ALA A 370 -3.87 -13.44 -19.16
C ALA A 370 -3.31 -12.94 -17.82
N GLN A 371 -3.31 -11.64 -17.58
CA GLN A 371 -2.87 -11.04 -16.32
C GLN A 371 -3.91 -11.09 -15.20
N ILE A 372 -5.21 -11.29 -15.51
CA ILE A 372 -6.27 -11.32 -14.49
C ILE A 372 -6.00 -12.40 -13.43
N PRO A 373 -5.73 -13.68 -13.76
CA PRO A 373 -5.47 -14.70 -12.74
C PRO A 373 -4.23 -14.38 -11.90
N PHE A 374 -3.18 -13.85 -12.52
CA PHE A 374 -1.96 -13.45 -11.81
C PHE A 374 -2.25 -12.38 -10.77
N TRP A 375 -2.90 -11.28 -11.17
CA TRP A 375 -3.22 -10.19 -10.24
C TRP A 375 -4.24 -10.61 -9.19
N ALA A 376 -5.23 -11.43 -9.54
CA ALA A 376 -6.19 -11.96 -8.58
C ALA A 376 -5.52 -12.78 -7.46
N LEU A 377 -4.48 -13.56 -7.78
CA LEU A 377 -3.70 -14.30 -6.80
C LEU A 377 -2.70 -13.40 -6.06
N PHE A 378 -2.01 -12.53 -6.79
CA PHE A 378 -1.00 -11.64 -6.21
C PHE A 378 -1.59 -10.67 -5.19
N GLU A 379 -2.81 -10.17 -5.40
CA GLU A 379 -3.45 -9.24 -4.47
C GLU A 379 -3.93 -9.93 -3.17
N GLN A 380 -4.11 -11.26 -3.16
CA GLN A 380 -4.43 -12.00 -1.93
C GLN A 380 -3.28 -12.01 -0.92
N ALA A 381 -2.04 -11.84 -1.38
CA ALA A 381 -0.85 -11.88 -0.52
C ALA A 381 -0.84 -10.79 0.57
N GLY A 382 -1.53 -9.66 0.34
CA GLY A 382 -1.68 -8.58 1.33
C GLY A 382 -3.04 -8.55 2.04
N SER A 383 -3.89 -9.54 1.81
CA SER A 383 -5.26 -9.59 2.34
C SER A 383 -5.60 -10.95 2.95
N SER A 384 -6.41 -11.76 2.27
CA SER A 384 -6.91 -13.05 2.78
C SER A 384 -5.78 -14.00 3.19
N LEU A 385 -4.69 -14.06 2.41
CA LEU A 385 -3.57 -14.95 2.71
C LEU A 385 -2.80 -14.50 3.97
N THR A 386 -2.75 -13.19 4.23
CA THR A 386 -2.16 -12.65 5.46
C THR A 386 -2.97 -13.07 6.68
N LEU A 387 -4.30 -12.95 6.63
CA LEU A 387 -5.19 -13.41 7.71
C LEU A 387 -5.16 -14.92 7.89
N PHE A 388 -5.07 -15.69 6.80
CA PHE A 388 -4.91 -17.13 6.85
C PHE A 388 -3.61 -17.52 7.55
N THR A 389 -2.50 -16.90 7.15
CA THR A 389 -1.18 -17.15 7.76
C THR A 389 -1.18 -16.77 9.23
N ASP A 390 -1.86 -15.67 9.58
CA ASP A 390 -1.94 -15.23 10.97
C ASP A 390 -2.71 -16.17 11.90
N ARG A 391 -3.68 -16.94 11.38
CA ARG A 391 -4.60 -17.74 12.21
C ARG A 391 -4.37 -19.24 12.12
N LEU A 392 -3.86 -19.72 10.99
CA LEU A 392 -3.88 -21.15 10.65
C LEU A 392 -2.49 -21.72 10.35
N VAL A 393 -1.44 -20.89 10.38
CA VAL A 393 -0.07 -21.32 10.11
C VAL A 393 0.78 -21.14 11.36
N ASN A 394 1.54 -22.19 11.74
CA ASN A 394 2.54 -22.05 12.79
C ASN A 394 3.70 -21.19 12.27
N LYS A 395 3.85 -20.01 12.86
CA LYS A 395 4.87 -19.01 12.52
C LYS A 395 6.19 -19.16 13.28
N GLU A 396 6.32 -20.17 14.13
CA GLU A 396 7.53 -20.37 14.93
C GLU A 396 8.64 -21.01 14.10
N MET A 397 9.70 -20.25 13.83
CA MET A 397 10.94 -20.75 13.22
C MET A 397 12.12 -20.45 14.14
N PHE A 398 12.88 -21.49 14.50
CA PHE A 398 14.06 -21.37 15.36
C PHE A 398 13.79 -20.66 16.71
N GLY A 399 12.58 -20.81 17.26
CA GLY A 399 12.15 -20.16 18.51
C GLY A 399 11.79 -18.68 18.37
N ILE A 400 11.66 -18.17 17.13
CA ILE A 400 11.24 -16.80 16.83
C ILE A 400 9.95 -16.86 16.02
N ASN A 401 8.95 -16.07 16.40
CA ASN A 401 7.74 -15.87 15.59
C ASN A 401 8.07 -15.01 14.37
N VAL A 402 7.92 -15.60 13.18
CA VAL A 402 8.15 -14.94 11.89
C VAL A 402 6.82 -14.40 11.35
N PRO A 403 6.78 -13.21 10.74
CA PRO A 403 5.56 -12.59 10.22
C PRO A 403 4.87 -13.40 9.12
#